data_AF-A0A444Z231-F1
#
_entry.id   AF-A0A444Z231-F1
#
_cell.length_a   1.000
_cell.length_b   1.000
_cell.length_c   1.000
_cell.angle_alpha   90.00
_cell.angle_beta   90.00
_cell.angle_gamma   90.00
#
_symmetry.space_group_name_H-M   'P 1'
#
loop_
_entity.id
_entity.type
_entity.pdbx_description
1 polymer ?
#
loop_
_entity_poly.entity_id
_entity_poly.type
_entity_poly.pdbx_seq_one_letter_code
_entity_poly.pdbx_strand_id
1 'polypeptide(L)'
;MDEMTSSSPTVSQRDQWMVESQVFQIYQLFATIPPNAQSLMLELQRDKHIEFLTKGLRHLGPNFSVLDANRPWLCYWIIHSIALLGESIGDELQDNTVEFLNRCKDPNGGFAGGPGQMPHLATTYAAVNTLITLGGDKSLASINRDKLYGFLRRMKQPNGGFRMHVEGEIDVRACYTAISVASVLNILDEELTQNVGDYILSCQTYEGGIAGEPGSEAHGGYTFCGLAAMILIGEVNRLDLPRLVEWTVFRQGKECGFQGRTNKLVDGCYSFWQGGAVALLQRLYSIINKQMAEVSNISGIPEEKVCLHGTSSDAASHLWHEGMSESCSADFKNIGYNFINDWRAKDPLFHSIALQQYILLCAQEQDGGLRDKPGKRRDHYHTCYCLSGLSLCQYSWSKHPDSPPLPKAVLGPYSNLLEPIHPLYNVVLERYREAHEFFVGVS
;
A
#
# COMPACT_ATOMS: atom_id res chain seq x y z
N MET A 1 -53.01 -2.29 10.31
CA MET A 1 -52.66 -2.10 8.90
C MET A 1 -51.56 -1.07 8.92
N ASP A 2 -50.33 -1.52 9.15
CA ASP A 2 -49.17 -0.64 9.22
C ASP A 2 -48.80 -0.22 7.81
N GLU A 3 -48.80 1.09 7.57
CA GLU A 3 -48.23 1.70 6.38
C GLU A 3 -46.73 1.39 6.35
N MET A 4 -46.35 0.30 5.69
CA MET A 4 -44.99 0.13 5.17
C MET A 4 -44.76 1.22 4.13
N THR A 5 -44.28 2.38 4.58
CA THR A 5 -43.68 3.38 3.70
C THR A 5 -42.52 2.72 2.99
N SER A 6 -42.69 2.35 1.71
CA SER A 6 -41.60 1.85 0.89
C SER A 6 -40.62 3.01 0.64
N SER A 7 -39.58 3.09 1.46
CA SER A 7 -38.54 4.09 1.25
C SER A 7 -37.81 3.74 -0.05
N SER A 8 -37.78 4.69 -0.97
CA SER A 8 -37.01 4.54 -2.21
C SER A 8 -35.52 4.47 -1.84
N PRO A 9 -34.74 3.54 -2.42
CA PRO A 9 -33.33 3.41 -2.08
C PRO A 9 -32.58 4.69 -2.45
N THR A 10 -31.57 5.03 -1.65
CA THR A 10 -30.63 6.12 -1.96
C THR A 10 -29.75 5.75 -3.15
N VAL A 11 -29.03 6.73 -3.71
CA VAL A 11 -28.05 6.48 -4.79
C VAL A 11 -26.99 5.48 -4.32
N SER A 12 -26.42 5.67 -3.12
CA SER A 12 -25.42 4.76 -2.57
C SER A 12 -25.93 3.33 -2.42
N GLN A 13 -27.17 3.13 -1.95
CA GLN A 13 -27.77 1.80 -1.85
C GLN A 13 -27.97 1.15 -3.22
N ARG A 14 -28.47 1.90 -4.21
CA ARG A 14 -28.64 1.38 -5.58
C ARG A 14 -27.32 0.96 -6.19
N ASP A 15 -26.31 1.83 -6.11
CA ASP A 15 -24.98 1.55 -6.68
C ASP A 15 -24.33 0.34 -5.97
N GLN A 16 -24.45 0.25 -4.65
CA GLN A 16 -23.96 -0.88 -3.87
C GLN A 16 -24.64 -2.19 -4.30
N TRP A 17 -25.97 -2.22 -4.40
CA TRP A 17 -26.71 -3.41 -4.83
C TRP A 17 -26.35 -3.84 -6.26
N MET A 18 -26.09 -2.89 -7.15
CA MET A 18 -25.65 -3.20 -8.51
C MET A 18 -24.28 -3.92 -8.51
N VAL A 19 -23.32 -3.42 -7.72
CA VAL A 19 -21.99 -4.05 -7.61
C VAL A 19 -22.07 -5.39 -6.90
N GLU A 20 -22.80 -5.49 -5.79
CA GLU A 20 -23.03 -6.75 -5.07
C GLU A 20 -23.66 -7.80 -6.00
N SER A 21 -24.66 -7.42 -6.79
CA SER A 21 -25.28 -8.34 -7.75
C SER A 21 -24.29 -8.86 -8.78
N GLN A 22 -23.39 -8.02 -9.30
CA GLN A 22 -22.38 -8.45 -10.28
C GLN A 22 -21.34 -9.39 -9.65
N VAL A 23 -20.84 -9.04 -8.47
CA VAL A 23 -19.86 -9.86 -7.73
C VAL A 23 -20.47 -11.20 -7.31
N PHE A 24 -21.68 -11.20 -6.77
CA PHE A 24 -22.33 -12.42 -6.30
C PHE A 24 -22.74 -13.36 -7.43
N GLN A 25 -23.02 -12.85 -8.63
CA GLN A 25 -23.20 -13.70 -9.81
C GLN A 25 -21.91 -14.47 -10.14
N ILE A 26 -20.74 -13.82 -10.05
CA ILE A 26 -19.43 -14.47 -10.24
C ILE A 26 -19.21 -15.54 -9.17
N TYR A 27 -19.50 -15.23 -7.90
CA TYR A 27 -19.34 -16.18 -6.80
C TYR A 27 -20.33 -17.35 -6.89
N GLN A 28 -21.56 -17.11 -7.32
CA GLN A 28 -22.55 -18.17 -7.53
C GLN A 28 -22.11 -19.10 -8.67
N LEU A 29 -21.62 -18.55 -9.78
CA LEU A 29 -21.03 -19.35 -10.85
C LEU A 29 -19.88 -20.20 -10.31
N PHE A 30 -18.92 -19.58 -9.61
CA PHE A 30 -17.78 -20.27 -9.01
C PHE A 30 -18.21 -21.41 -8.07
N ALA A 31 -19.21 -21.18 -7.22
CA ALA A 31 -19.70 -22.18 -6.27
C ALA A 31 -20.42 -23.38 -6.93
N THR A 32 -20.92 -23.22 -8.17
CA THR A 32 -21.72 -24.26 -8.85
C THR A 32 -20.92 -25.11 -9.84
N ILE A 33 -19.72 -24.67 -10.24
CA ILE A 33 -18.88 -25.42 -11.18
C ILE A 33 -18.04 -26.51 -10.47
N PRO A 34 -17.60 -27.55 -11.20
CA PRO A 34 -16.77 -28.62 -10.64
C PRO A 34 -15.43 -28.12 -10.06
N PRO A 35 -14.84 -28.82 -9.06
CA PRO A 35 -13.60 -28.37 -8.39
C PRO A 35 -12.39 -28.12 -9.31
N ASN A 36 -12.24 -28.90 -10.38
CA ASN A 36 -11.19 -28.66 -11.38
C ASN A 36 -11.41 -27.35 -12.15
N ALA A 37 -12.66 -27.00 -12.47
CA ALA A 37 -12.98 -25.72 -13.08
C ALA A 37 -12.83 -24.55 -12.09
N GLN A 38 -13.14 -24.75 -10.81
CA GLN A 38 -12.86 -23.78 -9.74
C GLN A 38 -11.35 -23.48 -9.66
N SER A 39 -10.52 -24.52 -9.69
CA SER A 39 -9.07 -24.36 -9.67
C SER A 39 -8.55 -23.52 -10.84
N LEU A 40 -9.11 -23.70 -12.04
CA LEU A 40 -8.76 -22.91 -13.22
C LEU A 40 -9.25 -21.47 -13.12
N MET A 41 -10.46 -21.24 -12.60
CA MET A 41 -10.98 -19.87 -12.40
C MET A 41 -10.19 -19.07 -11.36
N LEU A 42 -9.59 -19.74 -10.38
CA LEU A 42 -8.72 -19.11 -9.38
C LEU A 42 -7.27 -18.94 -9.86
N GLU A 43 -6.91 -19.44 -11.03
CA GLU A 43 -5.54 -19.32 -11.53
C GLU A 43 -5.22 -17.86 -11.90
N LEU A 44 -4.10 -17.37 -11.39
CA LEU A 44 -3.52 -16.10 -11.79
C LEU A 44 -2.91 -16.25 -13.19
N GLN A 45 -3.43 -15.49 -14.15
CA GLN A 45 -3.04 -15.51 -15.57
C GLN A 45 -1.70 -14.77 -15.77
N ARG A 46 -0.65 -15.26 -15.10
CA ARG A 46 0.68 -14.66 -14.99
C ARG A 46 1.25 -14.23 -16.34
N ASP A 47 1.31 -15.15 -17.29
CA ASP A 47 1.87 -14.89 -18.62
C ASP A 47 1.10 -13.79 -19.37
N LYS A 48 -0.24 -13.79 -19.25
CA LYS A 48 -1.10 -12.77 -19.85
C LYS A 48 -0.90 -11.40 -19.21
N HIS A 49 -0.70 -11.38 -17.88
CA HIS A 49 -0.40 -10.15 -17.16
C HIS A 49 0.96 -9.59 -17.59
N ILE A 50 2.00 -10.42 -17.68
CA ILE A 50 3.33 -10.02 -18.15
C ILE A 50 3.27 -9.52 -19.60
N GLU A 51 2.51 -10.18 -20.47
CA GLU A 51 2.31 -9.74 -21.87
C GLU A 51 1.67 -8.33 -21.92
N PHE A 52 0.59 -8.12 -21.17
CA PHE A 52 -0.09 -6.82 -21.06
C PHE A 52 0.87 -5.72 -20.56
N LEU A 53 1.61 -6.01 -19.49
CA LEU A 53 2.56 -5.11 -18.86
C LEU A 53 3.73 -4.74 -19.79
N THR A 54 4.36 -5.74 -20.40
CA THR A 54 5.50 -5.56 -21.31
C THR A 54 5.11 -4.76 -22.55
N LYS A 55 3.90 -4.98 -23.09
CA LYS A 55 3.36 -4.17 -24.18
C LYS A 55 3.19 -2.71 -23.76
N GLY A 56 2.64 -2.46 -22.57
CA GLY A 56 2.45 -1.11 -22.02
C GLY A 56 3.76 -0.36 -21.77
N LEU A 57 4.83 -1.06 -21.38
CA LEU A 57 6.14 -0.43 -21.18
C LEU A 57 6.76 0.09 -22.48
N ARG A 58 6.51 -0.62 -23.60
CA ARG A 58 7.08 -0.28 -24.92
C ARG A 58 6.23 0.75 -25.66
N HIS A 59 4.91 0.60 -25.63
CA HIS A 59 4.01 1.44 -26.41
C HIS A 59 2.65 1.60 -25.75
N LEU A 60 2.18 2.85 -25.66
CA LEU A 60 0.88 3.23 -25.13
C LEU A 60 0.05 3.88 -26.22
N GLY A 61 -1.24 3.54 -26.26
CA GLY A 61 -2.19 4.15 -27.18
C GLY A 61 -2.51 5.62 -26.82
N PRO A 62 -3.14 6.38 -27.73
CA PRO A 62 -3.39 7.82 -27.55
C PRO A 62 -4.26 8.18 -26.33
N ASN A 63 -5.06 7.23 -25.83
CA ASN A 63 -5.87 7.42 -24.63
C ASN A 63 -5.04 7.61 -23.35
N PHE A 64 -3.74 7.28 -23.37
CA PHE A 64 -2.82 7.52 -22.27
C PHE A 64 -2.31 8.96 -22.18
N SER A 65 -2.73 9.86 -23.08
CA SER A 65 -2.42 11.29 -23.01
C SER A 65 -2.85 11.92 -21.68
N VAL A 66 -3.91 11.42 -21.04
CA VAL A 66 -4.34 11.84 -19.69
C VAL A 66 -3.32 11.52 -18.59
N LEU A 67 -2.37 10.62 -18.87
CA LEU A 67 -1.26 10.23 -17.99
C LEU A 67 0.10 10.74 -18.49
N ASP A 68 0.14 11.71 -19.42
CA ASP A 68 1.42 12.23 -19.93
C ASP A 68 2.27 12.93 -18.85
N ALA A 69 1.62 13.46 -17.81
CA ALA A 69 2.26 13.99 -16.60
C ALA A 69 2.48 12.93 -15.49
N ASN A 70 2.30 11.64 -15.80
CA ASN A 70 2.41 10.52 -14.87
C ASN A 70 3.23 9.36 -15.46
N ARG A 71 4.18 9.64 -16.34
CA ARG A 71 4.93 8.58 -17.03
C ARG A 71 5.87 7.79 -16.10
N PRO A 72 6.53 8.39 -15.08
CA PRO A 72 7.22 7.61 -14.05
C PRO A 72 6.29 6.66 -13.28
N TRP A 73 5.02 7.02 -13.09
CA TRP A 73 4.04 6.10 -12.50
C TRP A 73 3.78 4.89 -13.38
N LEU A 74 3.68 5.09 -14.69
CA LEU A 74 3.55 3.97 -15.63
C LEU A 74 4.76 3.05 -15.56
N CYS A 75 5.99 3.59 -15.50
CA CYS A 75 7.19 2.79 -15.28
C CYS A 75 7.11 1.98 -13.98
N TYR A 76 6.79 2.63 -12.86
CA TYR A 76 6.68 1.97 -11.56
C TYR A 76 5.61 0.87 -11.57
N TRP A 77 4.36 1.23 -11.93
CA TRP A 77 3.25 0.28 -11.93
C TRP A 77 3.54 -0.93 -12.80
N ILE A 78 4.17 -0.73 -13.96
CA ILE A 78 4.47 -1.82 -14.87
C ILE A 78 5.61 -2.70 -14.34
N ILE A 79 6.75 -2.10 -14.02
CA ILE A 79 7.97 -2.83 -13.66
C ILE A 79 7.81 -3.51 -12.29
N HIS A 80 7.16 -2.85 -11.34
CA HIS A 80 6.83 -3.47 -10.04
C HIS A 80 5.85 -4.63 -10.18
N SER A 81 4.86 -4.53 -11.07
CA SER A 81 3.96 -5.67 -11.35
C SER A 81 4.70 -6.86 -11.95
N ILE A 82 5.65 -6.62 -12.87
CA ILE A 82 6.49 -7.69 -13.44
C ILE A 82 7.36 -8.33 -12.35
N ALA A 83 7.97 -7.51 -11.50
CA ALA A 83 8.78 -8.00 -10.37
C ALA A 83 7.96 -8.81 -9.35
N LEU A 84 6.74 -8.37 -9.02
CA LEU A 84 5.79 -9.12 -8.20
C LEU A 84 5.45 -10.50 -8.79
N LEU A 85 5.40 -10.58 -10.12
CA LEU A 85 5.17 -11.82 -10.86
C LEU A 85 6.44 -12.68 -10.98
N GLY A 86 7.52 -12.37 -10.24
CA GLY A 86 8.75 -13.16 -10.21
C GLY A 86 9.63 -13.01 -11.45
N GLU A 87 9.34 -12.02 -12.30
CA GLU A 87 10.03 -11.80 -13.57
C GLU A 87 10.79 -10.47 -13.58
N SER A 88 11.64 -10.29 -14.60
CA SER A 88 12.37 -9.04 -14.83
C SER A 88 12.26 -8.60 -16.29
N ILE A 89 12.47 -7.31 -16.56
CA ILE A 89 12.56 -6.82 -17.93
C ILE A 89 13.98 -7.03 -18.45
N GLY A 90 14.15 -7.28 -19.75
CA GLY A 90 15.47 -7.46 -20.36
C GLY A 90 16.33 -6.19 -20.34
N ASP A 91 17.65 -6.36 -20.37
CA ASP A 91 18.68 -5.31 -20.19
C ASP A 91 18.44 -4.04 -21.03
N GLU A 92 18.05 -4.19 -22.30
CA GLU A 92 17.74 -3.06 -23.19
C GLU A 92 16.62 -2.18 -22.62
N LEU A 93 15.55 -2.79 -22.10
CA LEU A 93 14.44 -2.05 -21.49
C LEU A 93 14.81 -1.46 -20.13
N GLN A 94 15.69 -2.12 -19.37
CA GLN A 94 16.23 -1.55 -18.13
C GLN A 94 16.99 -0.26 -18.45
N ASP A 95 17.91 -0.33 -19.41
CA ASP A 95 18.73 0.82 -19.84
C ASP A 95 17.88 1.96 -20.37
N ASN A 96 16.91 1.66 -21.25
CA ASN A 96 15.98 2.64 -21.77
C ASN A 96 15.12 3.28 -20.67
N THR A 97 14.75 2.52 -19.64
CA THR A 97 13.99 3.03 -18.49
C THR A 97 14.84 3.99 -17.66
N VAL A 98 16.08 3.62 -17.35
CA VAL A 98 17.02 4.48 -16.62
C VAL A 98 17.27 5.78 -17.40
N GLU A 99 17.51 5.68 -18.71
CA GLU A 99 17.70 6.85 -19.57
C GLU A 99 16.44 7.74 -19.64
N PHE A 100 15.26 7.13 -19.76
CA PHE A 100 14.00 7.85 -19.73
C PHE A 100 13.79 8.62 -18.41
N LEU A 101 14.01 7.97 -17.27
CA LEU A 101 13.89 8.62 -15.96
C LEU A 101 14.97 9.68 -15.76
N ASN A 102 16.19 9.50 -16.29
CA ASN A 102 17.22 10.54 -16.33
C ASN A 102 16.75 11.80 -17.06
N ARG A 103 16.02 11.65 -18.18
CA ARG A 103 15.43 12.80 -18.91
C ARG A 103 14.26 13.45 -18.18
N CYS A 104 13.65 12.75 -17.22
CA CYS A 104 12.61 13.32 -16.35
C CYS A 104 13.19 14.03 -15.11
N LYS A 105 14.51 13.97 -14.87
CA LYS A 105 15.12 14.64 -13.72
C LYS A 105 15.14 16.15 -13.90
N ASP A 106 14.83 16.86 -12.83
CA ASP A 106 15.06 18.30 -12.76
C ASP A 106 16.52 18.59 -12.35
N PRO A 107 17.19 19.59 -12.95
CA PRO A 107 18.56 19.98 -12.58
C PRO A 107 18.74 20.37 -11.10
N ASN A 108 17.66 20.76 -10.42
CA ASN A 108 17.62 21.12 -9.00
C ASN A 108 17.02 20.01 -8.13
N GLY A 109 16.81 18.81 -8.68
CA GLY A 109 16.36 17.61 -7.97
C GLY A 109 14.86 17.34 -8.09
N GLY A 110 14.52 16.06 -7.89
CA GLY A 110 13.18 15.53 -8.15
C GLY A 110 13.04 15.00 -9.58
N PHE A 111 11.96 14.25 -9.80
CA PHE A 111 11.57 13.74 -11.13
C PHE A 111 10.21 14.29 -11.52
N ALA A 112 10.10 14.71 -12.76
CA ALA A 112 8.89 15.25 -13.36
C ALA A 112 8.00 14.16 -13.97
N GLY A 113 6.77 14.52 -14.32
CA GLY A 113 5.80 13.64 -14.98
C GLY A 113 6.20 13.15 -16.38
N GLY A 114 7.13 13.86 -17.01
CA GLY A 114 7.76 13.53 -18.29
C GLY A 114 8.91 14.50 -18.58
N PRO A 115 9.73 14.27 -19.61
CA PRO A 115 10.86 15.13 -19.93
C PRO A 115 10.45 16.58 -20.17
N GLY A 116 11.14 17.52 -19.52
CA GLY A 116 10.87 18.96 -19.62
C GLY A 116 9.70 19.48 -18.77
N GLN A 117 9.02 18.62 -18.01
CA GLN A 117 8.02 19.05 -17.03
C GLN A 117 8.66 19.41 -15.68
N MET A 118 7.88 19.98 -14.77
CA MET A 118 8.30 20.35 -13.41
C MET A 118 8.43 19.11 -12.50
N PRO A 119 9.43 19.04 -11.59
CA PRO A 119 9.54 17.95 -10.63
C PRO A 119 8.37 17.94 -9.64
N HIS A 120 7.95 16.74 -9.25
CA HIS A 120 6.79 16.53 -8.40
C HIS A 120 7.02 15.32 -7.48
N LEU A 121 6.56 15.37 -6.22
CA LEU A 121 6.81 14.33 -5.22
C LEU A 121 6.23 12.96 -5.62
N ALA A 122 5.00 12.91 -6.17
CA ALA A 122 4.41 11.66 -6.67
C ALA A 122 5.28 10.97 -7.73
N THR A 123 5.72 11.70 -8.76
CA THR A 123 6.54 11.14 -9.85
C THR A 123 7.98 10.90 -9.41
N THR A 124 8.46 11.63 -8.40
CA THR A 124 9.73 11.35 -7.71
C THR A 124 9.67 10.01 -6.97
N TYR A 125 8.62 9.76 -6.19
CA TYR A 125 8.39 8.47 -5.53
C TYR A 125 8.33 7.34 -6.56
N ALA A 126 7.55 7.51 -7.64
CA ALA A 126 7.44 6.49 -8.68
C ALA A 126 8.78 6.24 -9.40
N ALA A 127 9.54 7.29 -9.73
CA ALA A 127 10.84 7.14 -10.38
C ALA A 127 11.86 6.44 -9.48
N VAL A 128 11.95 6.83 -8.19
CA VAL A 128 12.85 6.21 -7.22
C VAL A 128 12.48 4.74 -7.01
N ASN A 129 11.21 4.43 -6.80
CA ASN A 129 10.77 3.04 -6.66
C ASN A 129 10.99 2.23 -7.94
N THR A 130 10.81 2.81 -9.13
CA THR A 130 11.18 2.15 -10.40
C THR A 130 12.66 1.77 -10.40
N LEU A 131 13.54 2.70 -10.06
CA LEU A 131 14.99 2.49 -10.08
C LEU A 131 15.42 1.45 -9.02
N ILE A 132 14.77 1.44 -7.86
CA ILE A 132 14.94 0.41 -6.84
C ILE A 132 14.47 -0.96 -7.35
N THR A 133 13.31 -1.04 -8.00
CA THR A 133 12.79 -2.31 -8.54
C THR A 133 13.69 -2.87 -9.64
N LEU A 134 14.28 -2.02 -10.48
CA LEU A 134 15.29 -2.45 -11.45
C LEU A 134 16.53 -3.03 -10.77
N GLY A 135 16.95 -2.44 -9.64
CA GLY A 135 18.13 -2.85 -8.89
C GLY A 135 19.43 -2.61 -9.66
N GLY A 136 20.53 -3.09 -9.10
CA GLY A 136 21.88 -2.97 -9.64
C GLY A 136 22.49 -1.58 -9.51
N ASP A 137 23.82 -1.56 -9.40
CA ASP A 137 24.61 -0.33 -9.20
C ASP A 137 24.29 0.75 -10.23
N LYS A 138 24.09 0.39 -11.50
CA LYS A 138 23.78 1.35 -12.57
C LYS A 138 22.48 2.11 -12.31
N SER A 139 21.42 1.41 -11.92
CA SER A 139 20.11 2.02 -11.65
C SER A 139 20.17 2.86 -10.38
N LEU A 140 20.70 2.28 -9.30
CA LEU A 140 20.76 2.90 -7.97
C LEU A 140 21.69 4.12 -7.95
N ALA A 141 22.88 4.02 -8.55
CA ALA A 141 23.84 5.13 -8.67
C ALA A 141 23.32 6.27 -9.56
N SER A 142 22.30 6.04 -10.39
CA SER A 142 21.69 7.13 -11.15
C SER A 142 21.00 8.14 -10.23
N ILE A 143 20.58 7.74 -9.01
CA ILE A 143 19.84 8.58 -8.09
C ILE A 143 20.78 9.61 -7.42
N ASN A 144 20.61 10.89 -7.74
CA ASN A 144 21.38 11.96 -7.11
C ASN A 144 20.74 12.36 -5.76
N ARG A 145 21.29 11.83 -4.67
CA ARG A 145 20.81 12.02 -3.28
C ARG A 145 20.82 13.49 -2.86
N ASP A 146 21.90 14.23 -3.12
CA ASP A 146 22.03 15.63 -2.71
C ASP A 146 20.98 16.52 -3.37
N LYS A 147 20.77 16.34 -4.68
CA LYS A 147 19.76 17.08 -5.44
C LYS A 147 18.36 16.72 -4.96
N LEU A 148 18.08 15.44 -4.74
CA LEU A 148 16.79 15.01 -4.20
C LEU A 148 16.53 15.61 -2.82
N TYR A 149 17.50 15.55 -1.90
CA TYR A 149 17.38 16.18 -0.58
C TYR A 149 17.06 17.68 -0.71
N GLY A 150 17.78 18.40 -1.59
CA GLY A 150 17.50 19.80 -1.88
C GLY A 150 16.08 20.05 -2.41
N PHE A 151 15.53 19.14 -3.23
CA PHE A 151 14.14 19.20 -3.69
C PHE A 151 13.14 18.94 -2.55
N LEU A 152 13.34 17.90 -1.75
CA LEU A 152 12.48 17.58 -0.61
C LEU A 152 12.41 18.73 0.39
N ARG A 153 13.54 19.37 0.70
CA ARG A 153 13.57 20.57 1.55
C ARG A 153 12.77 21.74 1.00
N ARG A 154 12.80 21.97 -0.32
CA ARG A 154 11.97 23.02 -0.93
C ARG A 154 10.48 22.72 -0.84
N MET A 155 10.09 21.45 -0.82
CA MET A 155 8.70 21.03 -0.69
C MET A 155 8.21 21.12 0.76
N LYS A 156 9.09 20.98 1.74
CA LYS A 156 8.78 21.09 3.17
C LYS A 156 8.11 22.43 3.51
N GLN A 157 7.05 22.40 4.31
CA GLN A 157 6.33 23.58 4.79
C GLN A 157 6.48 23.74 6.32
N PRO A 158 6.35 24.98 6.84
CA PRO A 158 6.48 25.26 8.27
C PRO A 158 5.45 24.52 9.15
N ASN A 159 4.25 24.26 8.62
CA ASN A 159 3.17 23.57 9.33
C ASN A 159 3.36 22.05 9.46
N GLY A 160 4.50 21.50 9.00
CA GLY A 160 4.74 20.06 8.99
C GLY A 160 4.55 19.41 7.64
N GLY A 161 3.57 19.88 6.85
CA GLY A 161 3.26 19.30 5.55
C GLY A 161 4.36 19.48 4.49
N PHE A 162 4.13 18.87 3.33
CA PHE A 162 4.93 19.06 2.13
C PHE A 162 4.02 19.51 0.98
N ARG A 163 4.54 20.32 0.06
CA ARG A 163 3.86 20.56 -1.23
C ARG A 163 4.22 19.47 -2.23
N MET A 164 3.27 19.09 -3.07
CA MET A 164 3.51 18.08 -4.11
C MET A 164 4.51 18.55 -5.17
N HIS A 165 4.54 19.85 -5.45
CA HIS A 165 5.52 20.53 -6.30
C HIS A 165 5.60 22.00 -5.91
N VAL A 166 6.45 22.80 -6.56
CA VAL A 166 6.50 24.26 -6.34
C VAL A 166 5.11 24.85 -6.61
N GLU A 167 4.55 25.57 -5.64
CA GLU A 167 3.19 26.14 -5.66
C GLU A 167 2.03 25.11 -5.74
N GLY A 168 2.33 23.82 -5.60
CA GLY A 168 1.33 22.75 -5.61
C GLY A 168 0.55 22.62 -4.30
N GLU A 169 -0.38 21.68 -4.30
CA GLU A 169 -1.20 21.31 -3.15
C GLU A 169 -0.39 20.71 -2.00
N ILE A 170 -0.97 20.73 -0.80
CA ILE A 170 -0.44 20.11 0.41
C ILE A 170 -1.46 19.10 0.87
N ASP A 171 -1.10 17.82 0.85
CA ASP A 171 -1.89 16.77 1.47
C ASP A 171 -0.96 15.65 1.97
N VAL A 172 -1.51 14.65 2.69
CA VAL A 172 -0.68 13.59 3.27
C VAL A 172 0.06 12.71 2.25
N ARG A 173 -0.29 12.74 0.95
CA ARG A 173 0.52 12.07 -0.08
C ARG A 173 1.88 12.73 -0.18
N ALA A 174 1.95 14.05 -0.08
CA ALA A 174 3.20 14.80 -0.12
C ALA A 174 4.11 14.37 1.03
N CYS A 175 3.57 14.25 2.24
CA CYS A 175 4.30 13.75 3.40
C CYS A 175 4.84 12.35 3.16
N TYR A 176 4.00 11.40 2.76
CA TYR A 176 4.43 10.02 2.52
C TYR A 176 5.48 9.91 1.42
N THR A 177 5.25 10.54 0.27
CA THR A 177 6.17 10.43 -0.87
C THR A 177 7.52 11.08 -0.56
N ALA A 178 7.56 12.21 0.15
CA ALA A 178 8.81 12.82 0.59
C ALA A 178 9.56 11.97 1.62
N ILE A 179 8.87 11.53 2.68
CA ILE A 179 9.46 10.75 3.77
C ILE A 179 9.90 9.37 3.30
N SER A 180 9.10 8.72 2.44
CA SER A 180 9.42 7.41 1.85
C SER A 180 10.69 7.48 1.01
N VAL A 181 10.80 8.47 0.11
CA VAL A 181 12.00 8.67 -0.72
C VAL A 181 13.21 9.01 0.15
N ALA A 182 13.07 9.94 1.10
CA ALA A 182 14.17 10.31 1.98
C ALA A 182 14.68 9.12 2.80
N SER A 183 13.76 8.33 3.34
CA SER A 183 14.08 7.17 4.16
C SER A 183 14.81 6.09 3.36
N VAL A 184 14.26 5.67 2.21
CA VAL A 184 14.86 4.57 1.42
C VAL A 184 16.22 4.93 0.82
N LEU A 185 16.45 6.22 0.56
CA LEU A 185 17.73 6.73 0.05
C LEU A 185 18.72 7.10 1.16
N ASN A 186 18.39 6.82 2.42
CA ASN A 186 19.21 7.15 3.59
C ASN A 186 19.61 8.65 3.63
N ILE A 187 18.64 9.54 3.40
CA ILE A 187 18.79 11.01 3.46
C ILE A 187 17.71 11.67 4.32
N LEU A 188 16.99 10.89 5.13
CA LEU A 188 16.00 11.41 6.09
C LEU A 188 16.70 11.96 7.34
N ASP A 189 16.27 13.14 7.79
CA ASP A 189 16.82 13.83 8.95
C ASP A 189 15.75 14.64 9.70
N GLU A 190 16.16 15.29 10.79
CA GLU A 190 15.27 16.09 11.65
C GLU A 190 14.61 17.26 10.92
N GLU A 191 15.28 17.86 9.92
CA GLU A 191 14.71 18.98 9.18
C GLU A 191 13.53 18.53 8.32
N LEU A 192 13.66 17.38 7.65
CA LEU A 192 12.58 16.81 6.86
C LEU A 192 11.44 16.27 7.73
N THR A 193 11.71 15.75 8.93
CA THR A 193 10.66 15.21 9.83
C THR A 193 9.97 16.27 10.69
N GLN A 194 10.54 17.46 10.83
CA GLN A 194 10.03 18.50 11.72
C GLN A 194 8.54 18.80 11.48
N ASN A 195 7.72 18.65 12.53
CA ASN A 195 6.27 18.87 12.56
C ASN A 195 5.45 17.98 11.61
N VAL A 196 6.05 17.01 10.91
CA VAL A 196 5.30 16.12 10.00
C VAL A 196 4.23 15.36 10.76
N GLY A 197 4.54 14.89 11.97
CA GLY A 197 3.57 14.21 12.80
C GLY A 197 2.42 15.10 13.28
N ASP A 198 2.66 16.39 13.51
CA ASP A 198 1.59 17.35 13.86
C ASP A 198 0.61 17.51 12.69
N TYR A 199 1.14 17.66 11.48
CA TYR A 199 0.32 17.78 10.27
C TYR A 199 -0.53 16.53 10.05
N ILE A 200 0.08 15.34 10.09
CA ILE A 200 -0.65 14.07 9.87
C ILE A 200 -1.65 13.81 11.00
N LEU A 201 -1.31 14.10 12.26
CA LEU A 201 -2.22 13.96 13.39
C LEU A 201 -3.48 14.83 13.21
N SER A 202 -3.32 16.05 12.69
CA SER A 202 -4.46 16.92 12.38
C SER A 202 -5.35 16.41 11.23
N CYS A 203 -4.89 15.41 10.47
CA CYS A 203 -5.64 14.76 9.40
C CYS A 203 -6.37 13.49 9.87
N GLN A 204 -6.12 12.97 11.08
CA GLN A 204 -6.91 11.84 11.62
C GLN A 204 -8.32 12.32 11.97
N THR A 205 -9.32 11.65 11.41
CA THR A 205 -10.72 12.09 11.47
C THR A 205 -11.47 11.45 12.63
N TYR A 206 -12.70 11.92 12.87
CA TYR A 206 -13.62 11.28 13.81
C TYR A 206 -13.95 9.83 13.44
N GLU A 207 -13.82 9.44 12.17
CA GLU A 207 -14.08 8.08 11.71
C GLU A 207 -12.97 7.11 12.16
N GLY A 208 -11.79 7.62 12.55
CA GLY A 208 -10.61 6.84 12.91
C GLY A 208 -9.54 6.77 11.82
N GLY A 209 -9.95 6.83 10.55
CA GLY A 209 -9.04 6.93 9.40
C GLY A 209 -8.44 8.33 9.20
N ILE A 210 -7.48 8.44 8.27
CA ILE A 210 -6.75 9.69 7.98
C ILE A 210 -7.24 10.25 6.64
N ALA A 211 -7.47 11.56 6.62
CA ALA A 211 -7.87 12.31 5.44
C ALA A 211 -6.66 12.89 4.68
N GLY A 212 -6.90 13.43 3.49
CA GLY A 212 -5.86 14.12 2.71
C GLY A 212 -5.36 15.38 3.41
N GLU A 213 -6.31 16.12 3.97
CA GLU A 213 -6.11 17.41 4.63
C GLU A 213 -6.99 17.46 5.89
N PRO A 214 -6.65 18.33 6.87
CA PRO A 214 -7.44 18.47 8.09
C PRO A 214 -8.91 18.79 7.81
N GLY A 215 -9.81 18.06 8.47
CA GLY A 215 -11.26 18.23 8.33
C GLY A 215 -11.91 17.56 7.11
N SER A 216 -11.14 16.93 6.23
CA SER A 216 -11.67 16.12 5.12
C SER A 216 -12.09 14.71 5.57
N GLU A 217 -12.76 13.97 4.69
CA GLU A 217 -13.20 12.58 4.93
C GLU A 217 -12.01 11.60 5.00
N ALA A 218 -12.08 10.60 5.86
CA ALA A 218 -11.05 9.55 5.91
C ALA A 218 -11.03 8.76 4.59
N HIS A 219 -9.85 8.37 4.11
CA HIS A 219 -9.71 7.69 2.82
C HIS A 219 -8.54 6.71 2.80
N GLY A 220 -8.75 5.51 2.25
CA GLY A 220 -7.77 4.41 2.32
C GLY A 220 -6.37 4.78 1.82
N GLY A 221 -6.28 5.51 0.71
CA GLY A 221 -5.00 5.98 0.19
C GLY A 221 -4.30 6.98 1.12
N TYR A 222 -5.06 7.92 1.70
CA TYR A 222 -4.51 8.93 2.62
C TYR A 222 -4.19 8.32 3.99
N THR A 223 -5.01 7.39 4.45
CA THR A 223 -4.75 6.52 5.61
C THR A 223 -3.44 5.76 5.47
N PHE A 224 -3.20 5.09 4.35
CA PHE A 224 -1.92 4.43 4.11
C PHE A 224 -0.76 5.42 4.14
N CYS A 225 -0.85 6.52 3.39
CA CYS A 225 0.20 7.54 3.34
C CYS A 225 0.52 8.10 4.73
N GLY A 226 -0.50 8.52 5.48
CA GLY A 226 -0.34 9.06 6.83
C GLY A 226 0.27 8.04 7.79
N LEU A 227 -0.28 6.83 7.85
CA LEU A 227 0.21 5.78 8.73
C LEU A 227 1.67 5.39 8.41
N ALA A 228 1.97 5.15 7.14
CA ALA A 228 3.32 4.78 6.72
C ALA A 228 4.34 5.89 7.01
N ALA A 229 3.97 7.16 6.77
CA ALA A 229 4.83 8.30 7.11
C ALA A 229 5.06 8.40 8.62
N MET A 230 4.02 8.25 9.45
CA MET A 230 4.15 8.28 10.92
C MET A 230 5.03 7.15 11.45
N ILE A 231 5.00 5.97 10.82
CA ILE A 231 5.92 4.88 11.13
C ILE A 231 7.34 5.29 10.78
N LEU A 232 7.59 5.76 9.56
CA LEU A 232 8.93 6.11 9.07
C LEU A 232 9.60 7.25 9.85
N ILE A 233 8.82 8.17 10.42
CA ILE A 233 9.32 9.24 11.29
C ILE A 233 9.27 8.85 12.79
N GLY A 234 9.01 7.59 13.14
CA GLY A 234 9.04 7.13 14.53
C GLY A 234 7.98 7.74 15.46
N GLU A 235 6.89 8.29 14.92
CA GLU A 235 5.85 9.01 15.68
C GLU A 235 4.48 8.32 15.67
N VAL A 236 4.38 7.09 15.16
CA VAL A 236 3.11 6.37 15.00
C VAL A 236 2.27 6.22 16.27
N ASN A 237 2.91 6.21 17.45
CA ASN A 237 2.25 6.18 18.75
C ASN A 237 1.42 7.43 19.07
N ARG A 238 1.52 8.49 18.28
CA ARG A 238 0.73 9.72 18.41
C ARG A 238 -0.68 9.60 17.81
N LEU A 239 -0.88 8.70 16.86
CA LEU A 239 -2.20 8.43 16.28
C LEU A 239 -3.07 7.67 17.28
N ASP A 240 -4.39 7.85 17.18
CA ASP A 240 -5.36 6.94 17.80
C ASP A 240 -5.40 5.64 16.98
N LEU A 241 -4.52 4.70 17.30
CA LEU A 241 -4.39 3.45 16.57
C LEU A 241 -5.59 2.51 16.78
N PRO A 242 -6.22 2.40 17.97
CA PRO A 242 -7.44 1.62 18.15
C PRO A 242 -8.57 2.03 17.20
N ARG A 243 -8.88 3.33 17.09
CA ARG A 243 -9.89 3.81 16.13
C ARG A 243 -9.47 3.60 14.69
N LEU A 244 -8.17 3.72 14.39
CA LEU A 244 -7.65 3.46 13.06
C LEU A 244 -7.79 1.98 12.66
N VAL A 245 -7.55 1.05 13.58
CA VAL A 245 -7.82 -0.39 13.38
C VAL A 245 -9.30 -0.60 13.09
N GLU A 246 -10.18 -0.08 13.93
CA GLU A 246 -11.62 -0.19 13.72
C GLU A 246 -12.01 0.34 12.33
N TRP A 247 -11.60 1.57 12.00
CA TRP A 247 -11.92 2.16 10.71
C TRP A 247 -11.43 1.31 9.54
N THR A 248 -10.19 0.83 9.57
CA THR A 248 -9.60 0.08 8.45
C THR A 248 -10.26 -1.29 8.23
N VAL A 249 -10.55 -2.05 9.29
CA VAL A 249 -11.18 -3.39 9.13
C VAL A 249 -12.62 -3.31 8.63
N PHE A 250 -13.37 -2.26 8.99
CA PHE A 250 -14.73 -2.01 8.48
C PHE A 250 -14.77 -1.53 7.02
N ARG A 251 -13.62 -1.48 6.33
CA ARG A 251 -13.53 -1.21 4.89
C ARG A 251 -13.57 -2.47 4.04
N GLN A 252 -13.45 -3.67 4.63
CA GLN A 252 -13.64 -4.90 3.88
C GLN A 252 -15.15 -5.17 3.73
N GLY A 253 -15.64 -5.13 2.48
CA GLY A 253 -17.05 -5.25 2.15
C GLY A 253 -17.52 -6.70 2.03
N LYS A 254 -18.82 -6.89 1.76
CA LYS A 254 -19.42 -8.21 1.51
C LYS A 254 -18.93 -8.85 0.21
N GLU A 255 -18.47 -8.02 -0.72
CA GLU A 255 -17.79 -8.41 -1.95
C GLU A 255 -16.42 -9.04 -1.68
N CYS A 256 -15.95 -9.03 -0.43
CA CYS A 256 -14.65 -9.50 0.04
C CYS A 256 -13.45 -8.59 -0.31
N GLY A 257 -13.63 -7.66 -1.24
CA GLY A 257 -12.69 -6.57 -1.51
C GLY A 257 -12.81 -5.42 -0.51
N PHE A 258 -11.95 -4.40 -0.67
CA PHE A 258 -11.95 -3.20 0.15
C PHE A 258 -12.61 -2.01 -0.55
N GLN A 259 -13.32 -1.17 0.20
CA GLN A 259 -13.73 0.16 -0.22
C GLN A 259 -12.80 1.24 0.33
N GLY A 260 -12.65 2.34 -0.41
CA GLY A 260 -11.78 3.43 0.02
C GLY A 260 -12.29 4.21 1.22
N ARG A 261 -13.61 4.31 1.37
CA ARG A 261 -14.31 5.18 2.33
C ARG A 261 -15.69 4.62 2.68
N THR A 262 -16.25 5.10 3.78
CA THR A 262 -17.58 4.71 4.26
C THR A 262 -18.65 4.94 3.18
N ASN A 263 -19.54 3.97 2.95
CA ASN A 263 -20.61 4.02 1.94
C ASN A 263 -20.17 4.27 0.47
N LYS A 264 -18.92 3.93 0.12
CA LYS A 264 -18.44 3.88 -1.26
C LYS A 264 -18.21 2.43 -1.69
N LEU A 265 -18.19 2.22 -2.99
CA LEU A 265 -18.09 0.89 -3.59
C LEU A 265 -16.71 0.27 -3.34
N VAL A 266 -16.68 -1.07 -3.35
CA VAL A 266 -15.43 -1.85 -3.44
C VAL A 266 -14.61 -1.45 -4.66
N ASP A 267 -13.28 -1.49 -4.55
CA ASP A 267 -12.34 -1.23 -5.65
C ASP A 267 -11.02 -2.00 -5.41
N GLY A 268 -10.56 -2.67 -6.47
CA GLY A 268 -9.37 -3.52 -6.48
C GLY A 268 -8.10 -2.83 -6.03
N CYS A 269 -7.92 -1.52 -6.23
CA CYS A 269 -6.70 -0.83 -5.80
C CYS A 269 -6.60 -0.71 -4.26
N TYR A 270 -7.73 -0.70 -3.55
CA TYR A 270 -7.72 -0.70 -2.09
C TYR A 270 -7.29 -2.03 -1.49
N SER A 271 -7.12 -3.07 -2.30
CA SER A 271 -6.43 -4.29 -1.88
C SER A 271 -5.04 -3.99 -1.33
N PHE A 272 -4.33 -3.00 -1.90
CA PHE A 272 -3.09 -2.50 -1.34
C PHE A 272 -3.31 -1.32 -0.38
N TRP A 273 -4.07 -0.29 -0.75
CA TRP A 273 -4.15 0.91 0.11
C TRP A 273 -4.77 0.61 1.48
N GLN A 274 -5.87 -0.14 1.55
CA GLN A 274 -6.44 -0.57 2.83
C GLN A 274 -5.71 -1.80 3.37
N GLY A 275 -5.48 -2.83 2.55
CA GLY A 275 -4.81 -4.06 2.99
C GLY A 275 -3.40 -3.81 3.54
N GLY A 276 -2.66 -2.89 2.94
CA GLY A 276 -1.35 -2.42 3.40
C GLY A 276 -1.45 -1.68 4.73
N ALA A 277 -2.41 -0.76 4.89
CA ALA A 277 -2.62 -0.09 6.17
C ALA A 277 -2.93 -1.09 7.29
N VAL A 278 -3.78 -2.07 7.03
CA VAL A 278 -4.11 -3.14 7.98
C VAL A 278 -2.88 -4.01 8.30
N ALA A 279 -2.07 -4.35 7.30
CA ALA A 279 -0.83 -5.11 7.49
C ALA A 279 0.22 -4.34 8.32
N LEU A 280 0.28 -3.00 8.18
CA LEU A 280 1.11 -2.14 9.03
C LEU A 280 0.57 -2.13 10.47
N LEU A 281 -0.73 -1.99 10.68
CA LEU A 281 -1.36 -2.00 12.00
C LEU A 281 -1.16 -3.33 12.73
N GLN A 282 -1.22 -4.46 12.02
CA GLN A 282 -0.95 -5.78 12.59
C GLN A 282 0.45 -5.86 13.23
N ARG A 283 1.45 -5.19 12.64
CA ARG A 283 2.82 -5.09 13.21
C ARG A 283 2.89 -4.17 14.43
N LEU A 284 1.98 -3.21 14.56
CA LEU A 284 1.93 -2.23 15.64
C LEU A 284 1.12 -2.72 16.85
N TYR A 285 0.78 -4.00 16.91
CA TYR A 285 -0.13 -4.58 17.89
C TYR A 285 0.25 -4.27 19.36
N SER A 286 1.56 -4.26 19.69
CA SER A 286 2.01 -3.91 21.04
C SER A 286 1.66 -2.47 21.44
N ILE A 287 1.81 -1.52 20.50
CA ILE A 287 1.47 -0.11 20.70
C ILE A 287 -0.04 0.05 20.81
N ILE A 288 -0.80 -0.62 19.94
CA ILE A 288 -2.27 -0.62 19.96
C ILE A 288 -2.78 -1.13 21.32
N ASN A 289 -2.29 -2.28 21.79
CA ASN A 289 -2.70 -2.82 23.09
C ASN A 289 -2.41 -1.88 24.25
N LYS A 290 -1.25 -1.20 24.21
CA LYS A 290 -0.88 -0.22 25.24
C LYS A 290 -1.88 0.95 25.25
N GLN A 291 -2.18 1.52 24.07
CA GLN A 291 -3.17 2.59 23.95
C GLN A 291 -4.57 2.15 24.41
N MET A 292 -5.00 0.92 24.06
CA MET A 292 -6.29 0.38 24.52
C MET A 292 -6.36 0.25 26.04
N ALA A 293 -5.30 -0.26 26.69
CA ALA A 293 -5.25 -0.40 28.14
C ALA A 293 -5.27 0.96 28.86
N GLU A 294 -4.60 1.97 28.31
CA GLU A 294 -4.61 3.34 28.84
C GLU A 294 -6.02 3.95 28.81
N VAL A 295 -6.79 3.74 27.73
CA VAL A 295 -8.19 4.21 27.61
C VAL A 295 -9.10 3.51 28.62
N SER A 296 -8.98 2.20 28.79
CA SER A 296 -9.79 1.42 29.74
C SER A 296 -9.58 1.90 31.18
N ASN A 297 -8.33 2.15 31.58
CA ASN A 297 -7.98 2.65 32.92
C ASN A 297 -8.54 4.05 33.22
N ILE A 298 -8.70 4.90 32.20
CA ILE A 298 -9.29 6.24 32.34
C ILE A 298 -10.82 6.15 32.48
N SER A 299 -11.46 5.18 31.82
CA SER A 299 -12.93 5.05 31.81
C SER A 299 -13.54 4.41 33.06
N GLY A 300 -12.73 3.81 33.95
CA GLY A 300 -13.21 3.13 35.16
C GLY A 300 -14.08 1.89 34.88
N ILE A 301 -14.11 1.42 33.63
CA ILE A 301 -14.83 0.21 33.22
C ILE A 301 -13.95 -0.99 33.59
N PRO A 302 -14.45 -1.99 34.34
CA PRO A 302 -13.67 -3.17 34.69
C PRO A 302 -13.15 -3.87 33.42
N GLU A 303 -11.94 -4.43 33.48
CA GLU A 303 -11.38 -5.27 32.41
C GLU A 303 -12.30 -6.47 32.11
N GLU A 304 -13.31 -6.29 31.26
CA GLU A 304 -13.77 -7.41 30.45
C GLU A 304 -12.67 -7.64 29.42
N LYS A 305 -12.04 -8.82 29.50
CA LYS A 305 -11.09 -9.30 28.48
C LYS A 305 -11.81 -9.32 27.12
N VAL A 306 -11.77 -8.21 26.39
CA VAL A 306 -12.05 -8.18 24.95
C VAL A 306 -10.81 -8.77 24.28
N CYS A 307 -10.67 -10.09 24.38
CA CYS A 307 -9.79 -10.82 23.49
C CYS A 307 -10.38 -10.69 22.09
N LEU A 308 -9.69 -9.96 21.20
CA LEU A 308 -9.82 -10.16 19.76
C LEU A 308 -9.34 -11.59 19.45
N HIS A 309 -10.18 -12.58 19.73
CA HIS A 309 -10.00 -13.95 19.26
C HIS A 309 -10.67 -14.04 17.89
N GLY A 310 -9.83 -14.05 16.85
CA GLY A 310 -10.21 -14.75 15.62
C GLY A 310 -10.59 -16.18 15.99
N THR A 311 -11.63 -16.70 15.37
CA THR A 311 -12.15 -18.04 15.65
C THR A 311 -11.09 -19.11 15.31
N SER A 312 -10.35 -19.61 16.31
CA SER A 312 -9.79 -20.97 16.38
C SER A 312 -8.98 -21.15 17.67
N SER A 313 -9.07 -22.34 18.25
CA SER A 313 -8.63 -22.79 19.58
C SER A 313 -7.12 -22.71 19.90
N ASP A 314 -6.87 -22.31 21.15
CA ASP A 314 -5.83 -22.69 22.11
C ASP A 314 -4.31 -22.45 21.90
N ALA A 315 -3.75 -21.94 23.01
CA ALA A 315 -2.41 -22.13 23.57
C ALA A 315 -1.22 -21.37 22.96
N ALA A 316 -0.97 -20.15 23.47
CA ALA A 316 0.39 -19.67 23.75
C ALA A 316 0.35 -18.52 24.78
N SER A 317 0.24 -18.87 26.06
CA SER A 317 0.63 -18.01 27.18
C SER A 317 2.13 -18.15 27.41
N HIS A 318 2.78 -17.03 27.71
CA HIS A 318 4.19 -16.81 28.11
C HIS A 318 5.06 -16.16 27.04
N LEU A 319 5.21 -14.83 27.17
CA LEU A 319 6.45 -14.05 27.07
C LEU A 319 6.09 -12.56 27.27
N TRP A 320 6.24 -12.06 28.50
CA TRP A 320 6.24 -10.63 28.83
C TRP A 320 7.61 -10.27 29.42
N HIS A 321 8.02 -9.01 29.19
CA HIS A 321 9.31 -8.33 29.44
C HIS A 321 10.29 -8.41 28.24
N GLU A 322 10.82 -7.31 27.68
CA GLU A 322 11.25 -6.03 28.27
C GLU A 322 11.01 -4.79 27.35
N GLY A 323 10.77 -3.63 27.99
CA GLY A 323 11.40 -2.34 27.66
C GLY A 323 11.05 -1.59 26.37
N MET A 324 10.06 -0.69 26.41
CA MET A 324 10.13 0.57 25.64
C MET A 324 9.70 1.73 26.55
N SER A 325 10.63 2.10 27.42
CA SER A 325 10.59 3.30 28.25
C SER A 325 11.99 3.93 28.19
N GLU A 326 12.36 4.43 27.03
CA GLU A 326 13.49 5.36 26.87
C GLU A 326 13.07 6.39 25.82
N SER A 327 13.35 7.67 26.10
CA SER A 327 13.26 8.75 25.12
C SER A 327 14.27 8.46 24.01
N CYS A 328 13.86 7.71 23.00
CA CYS A 328 14.70 7.32 21.89
C CYS A 328 14.84 8.53 20.97
N SER A 329 16.06 9.02 20.75
CA SER A 329 16.36 9.72 19.49
C SER A 329 16.11 8.70 18.39
N ALA A 330 14.90 8.68 17.83
CA ALA A 330 14.52 7.65 16.88
C ALA A 330 15.45 7.72 15.67
N ASP A 331 16.23 6.67 15.46
CA ASP A 331 17.12 6.58 14.30
C ASP A 331 16.27 6.32 13.05
N PHE A 332 15.74 7.40 12.48
CA PHE A 332 14.86 7.37 11.32
C PHE A 332 15.48 6.71 10.08
N LYS A 333 16.82 6.52 10.06
CA LYS A 333 17.54 5.84 8.98
C LYS A 333 17.26 4.35 8.94
N ASN A 334 17.06 3.72 10.10
CA ASN A 334 16.93 2.27 10.23
C ASN A 334 15.49 1.80 10.45
N ILE A 335 14.53 2.71 10.67
CA ILE A 335 13.14 2.33 10.98
C ILE A 335 12.53 1.47 9.87
N GLY A 336 12.69 1.84 8.59
CA GLY A 336 12.16 1.05 7.47
C GLY A 336 12.68 -0.40 7.49
N TYR A 337 13.99 -0.56 7.67
CA TYR A 337 14.66 -1.86 7.64
C TYR A 337 14.27 -2.72 8.86
N ASN A 338 14.32 -2.14 10.07
CA ASN A 338 13.98 -2.82 11.31
C ASN A 338 12.49 -3.20 11.37
N PHE A 339 11.62 -2.41 10.75
CA PHE A 339 10.18 -2.67 10.70
C PHE A 339 9.85 -4.03 10.04
N ILE A 340 10.67 -4.50 9.11
CA ILE A 340 10.53 -5.85 8.53
C ILE A 340 11.10 -6.94 9.44
N ASN A 341 12.28 -6.71 10.01
CA ASN A 341 13.04 -7.73 10.72
C ASN A 341 12.48 -8.06 12.11
N ASP A 342 11.86 -7.08 12.78
CA ASP A 342 11.31 -7.24 14.14
C ASP A 342 9.88 -7.80 14.16
N TRP A 343 9.49 -8.56 13.11
CA TRP A 343 8.12 -9.03 12.92
C TRP A 343 7.61 -9.84 14.12
N ARG A 344 6.42 -9.45 14.62
CA ARG A 344 5.74 -10.14 15.71
C ARG A 344 4.47 -10.81 15.19
N ALA A 345 4.40 -12.13 15.35
CA ALA A 345 3.30 -12.93 14.86
C ALA A 345 1.97 -12.58 15.55
N LYS A 346 0.95 -12.28 14.74
CA LYS A 346 -0.46 -12.12 15.10
C LYS A 346 -1.31 -12.65 13.95
N ASP A 347 -2.50 -13.13 14.24
CA ASP A 347 -3.49 -13.45 13.21
C ASP A 347 -3.78 -12.19 12.37
N PRO A 348 -4.06 -12.31 11.05
CA PRO A 348 -4.42 -11.17 10.24
C PRO A 348 -5.66 -10.47 10.76
N LEU A 349 -5.62 -9.14 10.73
CA LEU A 349 -6.74 -8.29 11.14
C LEU A 349 -7.86 -8.20 10.09
N PHE A 350 -7.72 -8.88 8.94
CA PHE A 350 -8.67 -8.89 7.85
C PHE A 350 -8.78 -10.28 7.21
N HIS A 351 -9.86 -10.52 6.46
CA HIS A 351 -10.07 -11.79 5.78
C HIS A 351 -9.20 -11.88 4.51
N SER A 352 -7.94 -12.30 4.68
CA SER A 352 -6.96 -12.34 3.60
C SER A 352 -7.35 -13.30 2.47
N ILE A 353 -7.86 -14.50 2.76
CA ILE A 353 -8.34 -15.44 1.72
C ILE A 353 -9.54 -14.86 0.94
N ALA A 354 -10.44 -14.15 1.61
CA ALA A 354 -11.59 -13.53 0.97
C ALA A 354 -11.14 -12.42 0.00
N LEU A 355 -10.11 -11.64 0.37
CA LEU A 355 -9.55 -10.63 -0.52
C LEU A 355 -8.85 -11.26 -1.74
N GLN A 356 -8.12 -12.37 -1.57
CA GLN A 356 -7.56 -13.12 -2.70
C GLN A 356 -8.66 -13.59 -3.65
N GLN A 357 -9.79 -14.06 -3.13
CA GLN A 357 -10.94 -14.47 -3.93
C GLN A 357 -11.49 -13.31 -4.77
N TYR A 358 -11.66 -12.12 -4.17
CA TYR A 358 -12.11 -10.94 -4.90
C TYR A 358 -11.13 -10.56 -6.02
N ILE A 359 -9.83 -10.55 -5.74
CA ILE A 359 -8.81 -10.20 -6.74
C ILE A 359 -8.82 -11.18 -7.91
N LEU A 360 -8.74 -12.48 -7.63
CA LEU A 360 -8.62 -13.53 -8.65
C LEU A 360 -9.90 -13.70 -9.49
N LEU A 361 -11.08 -13.56 -8.88
CA LEU A 361 -12.35 -13.79 -9.57
C LEU A 361 -12.97 -12.51 -10.16
N CYS A 362 -12.78 -11.34 -9.53
CA CYS A 362 -13.50 -10.11 -9.90
C CYS A 362 -12.61 -9.04 -10.55
N ALA A 363 -11.36 -8.90 -10.08
CA ALA A 363 -10.43 -7.87 -10.54
C ALA A 363 -9.51 -8.32 -11.68
N GLN A 364 -9.33 -9.63 -11.88
CA GLN A 364 -8.51 -10.17 -12.96
C GLN A 364 -9.25 -10.17 -14.30
N GLU A 365 -8.57 -9.74 -15.37
CA GLU A 365 -9.00 -9.96 -16.75
C GLU A 365 -8.24 -11.15 -17.36
N GLN A 366 -8.97 -12.05 -18.03
CA GLN A 366 -8.41 -13.29 -18.58
C GLN A 366 -7.35 -13.05 -19.67
N ASP A 367 -7.47 -11.96 -20.42
CA ASP A 367 -6.50 -11.57 -21.46
C ASP A 367 -5.34 -10.70 -20.94
N GLY A 368 -5.16 -10.59 -19.62
CA GLY A 368 -4.06 -9.85 -18.99
C GLY A 368 -4.48 -8.59 -18.23
N GLY A 369 -3.73 -8.19 -17.21
CA GLY A 369 -4.01 -6.99 -16.42
C GLY A 369 -5.18 -7.16 -15.44
N LEU A 370 -5.24 -6.26 -14.46
CA LEU A 370 -6.29 -6.20 -13.46
C LEU A 370 -7.00 -4.84 -13.47
N ARG A 371 -8.16 -4.76 -12.83
CA ARG A 371 -9.10 -3.63 -12.84
C ARG A 371 -9.64 -3.31 -11.45
N ASP A 372 -10.35 -2.19 -11.37
CA ASP A 372 -11.16 -1.77 -10.22
C ASP A 372 -12.16 -2.87 -9.76
N LYS A 373 -13.15 -3.17 -10.61
CA LYS A 373 -14.27 -4.08 -10.29
C LYS A 373 -14.87 -4.65 -11.59
N PRO A 374 -15.76 -5.67 -11.54
CA PRO A 374 -16.46 -6.17 -12.71
C PRO A 374 -17.10 -5.06 -13.56
N GLY A 375 -16.96 -5.16 -14.88
CA GLY A 375 -17.47 -4.17 -15.84
C GLY A 375 -16.59 -2.94 -16.04
N LYS A 376 -15.51 -2.75 -15.25
CA LYS A 376 -14.47 -1.74 -15.53
C LYS A 376 -13.39 -2.31 -16.45
N ARG A 377 -12.65 -1.41 -17.10
CA ARG A 377 -11.49 -1.77 -17.94
C ARG A 377 -10.26 -1.98 -17.06
N ARG A 378 -9.39 -2.89 -17.48
CA ARG A 378 -8.04 -3.02 -16.93
C ARG A 378 -7.19 -1.78 -17.17
N ASP A 379 -6.24 -1.54 -16.28
CA ASP A 379 -5.18 -0.54 -16.43
C ASP A 379 -3.95 -0.92 -15.58
N HIS A 380 -2.83 -0.22 -15.79
CA HIS A 380 -1.57 -0.51 -15.10
C HIS A 380 -1.61 -0.18 -13.60
N TYR A 381 -2.39 0.83 -13.20
CA TYR A 381 -2.54 1.22 -11.80
C TYR A 381 -3.21 0.10 -10.99
N HIS A 382 -4.37 -0.39 -11.43
CA HIS A 382 -5.06 -1.49 -10.77
C HIS A 382 -4.28 -2.79 -10.88
N THR A 383 -3.60 -3.05 -12.00
CA THR A 383 -2.70 -4.22 -12.12
C THR A 383 -1.65 -4.21 -11.01
N CYS A 384 -0.96 -3.09 -10.80
CA CYS A 384 0.00 -2.92 -9.73
C CYS A 384 -0.60 -3.14 -8.34
N TYR A 385 -1.65 -2.41 -7.99
CA TYR A 385 -2.16 -2.41 -6.61
C TYR A 385 -2.99 -3.65 -6.26
N CYS A 386 -3.63 -4.30 -7.22
CA CYS A 386 -4.24 -5.62 -6.99
C CYS A 386 -3.18 -6.69 -6.76
N LEU A 387 -2.08 -6.71 -7.53
CA LEU A 387 -0.99 -7.66 -7.30
C LEU A 387 -0.26 -7.39 -5.98
N SER A 388 0.01 -6.12 -5.64
CA SER A 388 0.55 -5.75 -4.33
C SER A 388 -0.36 -6.21 -3.18
N GLY A 389 -1.68 -6.01 -3.30
CA GLY A 389 -2.65 -6.48 -2.32
C GLY A 389 -2.72 -8.01 -2.22
N LEU A 390 -2.62 -8.71 -3.35
CA LEU A 390 -2.57 -10.18 -3.40
C LEU A 390 -1.33 -10.71 -2.68
N SER A 391 -0.16 -10.12 -2.93
CA SER A 391 1.08 -10.43 -2.21
C SER A 391 0.88 -10.22 -0.70
N LEU A 392 0.39 -9.07 -0.25
CA LEU A 392 0.11 -8.84 1.18
C LEU A 392 -0.80 -9.91 1.80
N CYS A 393 -1.82 -10.38 1.09
CA CYS A 393 -2.70 -11.44 1.57
C CYS A 393 -1.96 -12.76 1.77
N GLN A 394 -1.15 -13.15 0.78
CA GLN A 394 -0.41 -14.42 0.79
C GLN A 394 0.59 -14.48 1.95
N TYR A 395 1.20 -13.36 2.29
CA TYR A 395 2.19 -13.25 3.37
C TYR A 395 1.61 -12.77 4.72
N SER A 396 0.29 -12.52 4.81
CA SER A 396 -0.36 -11.99 6.03
C SER A 396 -0.19 -12.87 7.27
N TRP A 397 0.00 -14.18 7.07
CA TRP A 397 0.22 -15.18 8.12
C TRP A 397 1.69 -15.57 8.31
N SER A 398 2.61 -15.01 7.50
CA SER A 398 4.02 -15.37 7.56
C SER A 398 4.62 -14.97 8.91
N LYS A 399 5.41 -15.86 9.51
CA LYS A 399 6.08 -15.62 10.81
C LYS A 399 7.46 -14.99 10.67
N HIS A 400 8.07 -15.14 9.50
CA HIS A 400 9.38 -14.58 9.18
C HIS A 400 9.31 -13.98 7.78
N PRO A 401 10.02 -12.86 7.54
CA PRO A 401 10.02 -12.20 6.23
C PRO A 401 10.56 -13.10 5.11
N ASP A 402 11.48 -14.01 5.44
CA ASP A 402 12.15 -14.89 4.46
C ASP A 402 11.48 -16.26 4.30
N SER A 403 10.43 -16.55 5.08
CA SER A 403 9.75 -17.83 4.97
C SER A 403 8.64 -17.76 3.91
N PRO A 404 8.62 -18.70 2.94
CA PRO A 404 7.51 -18.78 2.01
C PRO A 404 6.21 -19.08 2.77
N PRO A 405 5.07 -18.55 2.31
CA PRO A 405 3.80 -18.77 2.97
C PRO A 405 3.37 -20.24 2.82
N LEU A 406 2.61 -20.73 3.78
CA LEU A 406 2.06 -22.08 3.69
C LEU A 406 1.07 -22.16 2.51
N PRO A 407 0.90 -23.32 1.84
CA PRO A 407 -0.03 -23.47 0.73
C PRO A 407 -1.47 -23.01 1.05
N LYS A 408 -1.93 -23.20 2.29
CA LYS A 408 -3.25 -22.74 2.75
C LYS A 408 -3.43 -21.21 2.77
N ALA A 409 -2.34 -20.45 2.72
CA ALA A 409 -2.36 -18.99 2.66
C ALA A 409 -2.40 -18.47 1.22
N VAL A 410 -2.27 -19.35 0.21
CA VAL A 410 -2.37 -19.02 -1.22
C VAL A 410 -3.65 -19.63 -1.77
N LEU A 411 -4.60 -18.79 -2.17
CA LEU A 411 -5.86 -19.27 -2.75
C LEU A 411 -5.65 -19.73 -4.20
N GLY A 412 -6.16 -20.93 -4.52
CA GLY A 412 -6.00 -21.55 -5.83
C GLY A 412 -4.71 -22.39 -5.93
N PRO A 413 -4.20 -22.65 -7.14
CA PRO A 413 -2.91 -23.31 -7.33
C PRO A 413 -1.78 -22.54 -6.65
N TYR A 414 -0.79 -23.25 -6.10
CA TYR A 414 0.36 -22.59 -5.44
C TYR A 414 1.22 -21.76 -6.41
N SER A 415 1.09 -21.98 -7.72
CA SER A 415 1.67 -21.11 -8.76
C SER A 415 1.13 -19.67 -8.75
N ASN A 416 0.06 -19.40 -7.99
CA ASN A 416 -0.44 -18.04 -7.74
C ASN A 416 0.44 -17.22 -6.79
N LEU A 417 1.40 -17.84 -6.11
CA LEU A 417 2.30 -17.14 -5.18
C LEU A 417 3.06 -16.01 -5.89
N LEU A 418 3.00 -14.81 -5.32
CA LEU A 418 3.74 -13.63 -5.77
C LEU A 418 4.98 -13.41 -4.91
N GLU A 419 5.90 -12.57 -5.38
CA GLU A 419 7.02 -12.11 -4.56
C GLU A 419 6.53 -11.27 -3.36
N PRO A 420 7.18 -11.37 -2.18
CA PRO A 420 6.84 -10.55 -1.03
C PRO A 420 7.23 -9.10 -1.27
N ILE A 421 6.43 -8.17 -0.73
CA ILE A 421 6.72 -6.74 -0.78
C ILE A 421 7.09 -6.18 0.59
N HIS A 422 7.86 -5.09 0.60
CA HIS A 422 7.99 -4.24 1.76
C HIS A 422 6.72 -3.38 1.94
N PRO A 423 5.96 -3.52 3.04
CA PRO A 423 4.64 -2.90 3.17
C PRO A 423 4.68 -1.36 3.31
N LEU A 424 5.79 -0.78 3.80
CA LEU A 424 5.95 0.68 3.84
C LEU A 424 6.28 1.33 2.49
N TYR A 425 6.93 0.62 1.55
CA TYR A 425 7.46 1.22 0.31
C TYR A 425 6.78 0.67 -0.95
N ASN A 426 6.08 -0.47 -0.85
CA ASN A 426 5.49 -1.20 -1.98
C ASN A 426 6.49 -1.50 -3.10
N VAL A 427 7.62 -2.09 -2.74
CA VAL A 427 8.60 -2.67 -3.66
C VAL A 427 8.86 -4.12 -3.22
N VAL A 428 9.26 -4.97 -4.15
CA VAL A 428 9.67 -6.35 -3.81
C VAL A 428 10.74 -6.31 -2.73
N LEU A 429 10.59 -7.17 -1.70
CA LEU A 429 11.39 -7.10 -0.49
C LEU A 429 12.89 -7.22 -0.76
N GLU A 430 13.28 -8.08 -1.70
CA GLU A 430 14.68 -8.25 -2.08
C GLU A 430 15.27 -6.99 -2.72
N ARG A 431 14.49 -6.32 -3.59
CA ARG A 431 14.91 -5.04 -4.20
C ARG A 431 15.03 -3.92 -3.18
N TYR A 432 14.20 -3.93 -2.15
CA TYR A 432 14.37 -3.02 -1.01
C TYR A 432 15.69 -3.27 -0.27
N ARG A 433 16.03 -4.54 0.03
CA ARG A 433 17.26 -4.89 0.74
C ARG A 433 18.50 -4.48 -0.04
N GLU A 434 18.53 -4.79 -1.33
CA GLU A 434 19.59 -4.37 -2.25
C GLU A 434 19.78 -2.84 -2.23
N ALA A 435 18.69 -2.07 -2.36
CA ALA A 435 18.76 -0.61 -2.32
C ALA A 435 19.22 -0.09 -0.95
N HIS A 436 18.75 -0.68 0.15
CA HIS A 436 19.16 -0.30 1.50
C HIS A 436 20.66 -0.52 1.71
N GLU A 437 21.19 -1.68 1.34
CA GLU A 437 22.63 -1.97 1.42
C GLU A 437 23.46 -0.98 0.60
N PHE A 438 23.01 -0.68 -0.63
CA PHE A 438 23.67 0.29 -1.50
C PHE A 438 23.72 1.70 -0.87
N PHE A 439 22.59 2.24 -0.39
CA PHE A 439 22.53 3.61 0.14
C PHE A 439 23.08 3.76 1.57
N VAL A 440 23.25 2.67 2.31
CA VAL A 440 23.98 2.66 3.59
C VAL A 440 25.49 2.56 3.35
N GLY A 441 25.93 1.76 2.38
CA GLY A 441 27.36 1.57 2.06
C GLY A 441 28.03 2.73 1.32
N VAL A 442 27.24 3.56 0.61
CA VAL A 442 27.74 4.77 -0.07
C VAL A 442 27.68 5.95 0.92
N SER A 443 28.75 6.12 1.70
CA SER A 443 28.95 7.24 2.64
C SER A 443 29.55 8.47 1.98
#